data_AF-A0A4U0WS14-F1
#
_entry.id   AF-A0A4U0WS14-F1
#
_cell.length_a   1.000
_cell.length_b   1.000
_cell.length_c   1.000
_cell.angle_alpha   90.00
_cell.angle_beta   90.00
_cell.angle_gamma   90.00
#
_symmetry.space_group_name_H-M   'P 1'
#
loop_
_entity.id
_entity.type
_entity.pdbx_description
1 polymer ?
#
loop_
_entity_poly.entity_id
_entity_poly.type
_entity_poly.pdbx_seq_one_letter_code
_entity_poly.pdbx_strand_id
1 'polypeptide(L)'
;MSAWVATFDEMFALNTPALSTSCSQFGQANNSPQEIADIKSAIQSISQSTGVDSRFILAIVMQESVGCTRVWSTSYSVVNPGLMQTHQGTGSCNTALAANGVVIKQGVASVPCSSASITQMISDGVKGTATGPGLSQLLKQIGGNTAQTFFRAARIYNSGAIPADGNLSAAGATASYASDVANKLCGIVPT
;
A
#
# COMPACT_ATOMS: atom_id res chain seq x y z
N MET A 1 -12.44 16.83 -12.49
CA MET A 1 -11.54 16.10 -11.57
C MET A 1 -10.43 17.06 -11.18
N SER A 2 -10.47 17.71 -10.01
CA SER A 2 -9.51 18.80 -9.68
C SER A 2 -9.07 18.87 -8.21
N ALA A 3 -8.95 17.74 -7.51
CA ALA A 3 -8.52 17.75 -6.10
C ALA A 3 -7.32 16.85 -5.77
N TRP A 4 -6.81 16.04 -6.71
CA TRP A 4 -5.61 15.24 -6.48
C TRP A 4 -4.36 16.02 -6.85
N VAL A 5 -3.23 15.68 -6.22
CA VAL A 5 -1.91 16.18 -6.63
C VAL A 5 -1.74 15.93 -8.13
N ALA A 6 -1.25 16.93 -8.86
CA ALA A 6 -1.32 16.96 -10.31
C ALA A 6 -0.50 15.82 -10.94
N THR A 7 0.63 15.48 -10.34
CA THR A 7 1.55 14.45 -10.86
C THR A 7 1.99 13.47 -9.77
N PHE A 8 2.42 12.29 -10.19
CA PHE A 8 3.04 11.30 -9.31
C PHE A 8 4.36 11.80 -8.71
N ASP A 9 5.20 12.47 -9.49
CA ASP A 9 6.49 12.96 -9.01
C ASP A 9 6.33 13.99 -7.89
N GLU A 10 5.36 14.88 -8.01
CA GLU A 10 4.99 15.84 -6.97
C GLU A 10 4.49 15.13 -5.71
N MET A 11 3.56 14.18 -5.85
CA MET A 11 3.03 13.42 -4.71
C MET A 11 4.13 12.60 -4.02
N PHE A 12 5.04 12.00 -4.79
CA PHE A 12 6.16 11.24 -4.28
C PHE A 12 7.16 12.13 -3.53
N ALA A 13 7.46 13.32 -4.05
CA ALA A 13 8.30 14.30 -3.38
C ALA A 13 7.70 14.74 -2.03
N LEU A 14 6.38 15.01 -1.98
CA LEU A 14 5.68 15.36 -0.74
C LEU A 14 5.75 14.27 0.33
N ASN A 15 5.75 12.99 -0.08
CA ASN A 15 5.80 11.84 0.84
C ASN A 15 7.23 11.36 1.15
N THR A 16 8.25 11.84 0.44
CA THR A 16 9.65 11.39 0.63
C THR A 16 10.18 11.54 2.06
N PRO A 17 9.88 12.62 2.81
CA PRO A 17 10.27 12.72 4.23
C PRO A 17 9.65 11.63 5.12
N ALA A 18 8.40 11.24 4.85
CA ALA A 18 7.75 10.13 5.57
C ALA A 18 8.39 8.80 5.16
N LEU A 19 8.63 8.58 3.86
CA LEU A 19 9.30 7.37 3.36
C LEU A 19 10.68 7.15 4.02
N SER A 20 11.45 8.22 4.24
CA SER A 20 12.80 8.13 4.82
C SER A 20 12.82 7.86 6.33
N THR A 21 11.71 8.00 7.03
CA THR A 21 11.60 7.77 8.49
C THR A 21 10.58 6.70 8.86
N SER A 22 9.91 6.13 7.85
CA SER A 22 8.77 5.23 7.98
C SER A 22 9.02 3.96 8.79
N CYS A 23 10.26 3.46 8.84
CA CYS A 23 10.54 2.18 9.50
C CYS A 23 10.83 2.28 11.00
N SER A 24 11.12 3.48 11.50
CA SER A 24 11.31 3.71 12.94
C SER A 24 10.12 3.24 13.76
N GLN A 25 8.89 3.45 13.27
CA GLN A 25 7.66 3.04 13.97
C GLN A 25 7.55 1.50 14.12
N PHE A 26 8.26 0.75 13.28
CA PHE A 26 8.30 -0.71 13.29
C PHE A 26 9.56 -1.26 14.00
N GLY A 27 10.35 -0.39 14.62
CA GLY A 27 11.63 -0.77 15.24
C GLY A 27 12.67 -1.28 14.23
N GLN A 28 12.57 -0.87 12.96
CA GLN A 28 13.45 -1.29 11.89
C GLN A 28 14.34 -0.14 11.40
N ALA A 29 15.45 -0.49 10.75
CA ALA A 29 16.26 0.48 10.03
C ALA A 29 15.43 1.21 8.96
N ASN A 30 15.61 2.53 8.89
CA ASN A 30 14.96 3.38 7.89
C ASN A 30 15.43 3.10 6.47
N ASN A 31 14.56 3.46 5.52
CA ASN A 31 14.87 3.33 4.10
C ASN A 31 16.06 4.20 3.72
N SER A 32 17.03 3.60 3.04
CA SER A 32 18.09 4.31 2.36
C SER A 32 17.54 5.12 1.17
N PRO A 33 18.26 6.13 0.68
CA PRO A 33 17.88 6.85 -0.54
C PRO A 33 17.68 5.93 -1.76
N GLN A 34 18.47 4.85 -1.86
CA GLN A 34 18.34 3.88 -2.95
C GLN A 34 17.02 3.10 -2.85
N GLU A 35 16.63 2.65 -1.65
CA GLU A 35 15.37 1.92 -1.48
C GLU A 35 14.16 2.82 -1.74
N ILE A 36 14.24 4.11 -1.41
CA ILE A 36 13.21 5.09 -1.78
C ILE A 36 13.13 5.24 -3.31
N ALA A 37 14.26 5.32 -4.00
CA ALA A 37 14.31 5.35 -5.46
C ALA A 37 13.77 4.05 -6.10
N ASP A 38 14.02 2.91 -5.48
CA ASP A 38 13.51 1.61 -5.91
C ASP A 38 11.99 1.52 -5.73
N ILE A 39 11.43 2.05 -4.63
CA ILE A 39 9.97 2.17 -4.45
C ILE A 39 9.37 3.01 -5.58
N LYS A 40 9.97 4.19 -5.87
CA LYS A 40 9.51 5.07 -6.94
C LYS A 40 9.47 4.34 -8.28
N SER A 41 10.58 3.69 -8.62
CA SER A 41 10.77 2.98 -9.89
C SER A 41 9.81 1.79 -10.04
N ALA A 42 9.62 1.01 -8.97
CA ALA A 42 8.67 -0.10 -8.94
C ALA A 42 7.23 0.39 -9.17
N ILE A 43 6.81 1.45 -8.48
CA ILE A 43 5.47 2.03 -8.65
C ILE A 43 5.25 2.49 -10.11
N GLN A 44 6.20 3.22 -10.70
CA GLN A 44 6.09 3.70 -12.07
C GLN A 44 6.03 2.55 -13.09
N SER A 45 6.92 1.56 -12.95
CA SER A 45 6.97 0.40 -13.84
C SER A 45 5.68 -0.42 -13.78
N ILE A 46 5.19 -0.69 -12.57
CA ILE A 46 4.00 -1.50 -12.38
C ILE A 46 2.73 -0.74 -12.80
N SER A 47 2.65 0.57 -12.51
CA SER A 47 1.61 1.46 -13.03
C SER A 47 1.54 1.38 -14.55
N GLN A 48 2.68 1.53 -15.24
CA GLN A 48 2.74 1.45 -16.69
C GLN A 48 2.26 0.08 -17.22
N SER A 49 2.64 -1.01 -16.56
CA SER A 49 2.25 -2.37 -16.99
C SER A 49 0.79 -2.75 -16.74
N THR A 50 0.11 -2.06 -15.81
CA THR A 50 -1.23 -2.42 -15.34
C THR A 50 -2.31 -1.39 -15.67
N GLY A 51 -1.90 -0.17 -16.01
CA GLY A 51 -2.81 0.97 -16.19
C GLY A 51 -3.37 1.55 -14.89
N VAL A 52 -2.93 1.08 -13.72
CA VAL A 52 -3.33 1.63 -12.43
C VAL A 52 -2.58 2.95 -12.20
N ASP A 53 -3.29 4.02 -11.83
CA ASP A 53 -2.70 5.33 -11.55
C ASP A 53 -1.62 5.24 -10.45
N SER A 54 -0.40 5.67 -10.75
CA SER A 54 0.73 5.57 -9.83
C SER A 54 0.53 6.36 -8.53
N ARG A 55 -0.27 7.44 -8.54
CA ARG A 55 -0.63 8.19 -7.32
C ARG A 55 -1.49 7.33 -6.40
N PHE A 56 -2.39 6.53 -6.96
CA PHE A 56 -3.20 5.61 -6.19
C PHE A 56 -2.37 4.47 -5.59
N ILE A 57 -1.41 3.92 -6.35
CA ILE A 57 -0.48 2.92 -5.83
C ILE A 57 0.31 3.51 -4.65
N LEU A 58 0.87 4.72 -4.78
CA LEU A 58 1.57 5.39 -3.68
C LEU A 58 0.66 5.63 -2.47
N ALA A 59 -0.59 6.06 -2.69
CA ALA A 59 -1.54 6.27 -1.60
C ALA A 59 -1.78 4.99 -0.79
N ILE A 60 -1.90 3.82 -1.44
CA ILE A 60 -2.04 2.54 -0.76
C ILE A 60 -0.75 2.14 -0.03
N VAL A 61 0.43 2.31 -0.64
CA VAL A 61 1.72 2.09 0.05
C VAL A 61 1.82 2.93 1.34
N MET A 62 1.47 4.21 1.25
CA MET A 62 1.49 5.11 2.39
C MET A 62 0.45 4.75 3.45
N GLN A 63 -0.72 4.25 3.03
CA GLN A 63 -1.77 3.81 3.94
C GLN A 63 -1.42 2.52 4.69
N GLU A 64 -0.77 1.58 4.02
CA GLU A 64 -0.50 0.25 4.57
C GLU A 64 0.77 0.19 5.43
N SER A 65 1.81 0.94 5.05
CA SER A 65 3.12 0.83 5.70
C SER A 65 3.85 2.15 5.88
N VAL A 66 3.27 3.28 5.45
CA VAL A 66 3.96 4.57 5.32
C VAL A 66 5.20 4.45 4.39
N GLY A 67 5.26 3.38 3.59
CA GLY A 67 6.39 3.00 2.73
C GLY A 67 7.59 2.37 3.43
N CYS A 68 7.43 1.81 4.64
CA CYS A 68 8.52 1.04 5.24
C CYS A 68 8.74 -0.28 4.49
N THR A 69 9.90 -0.47 3.86
CA THR A 69 10.21 -1.71 3.11
C THR A 69 10.35 -2.93 4.01
N ARG A 70 10.52 -2.72 5.32
CA ARG A 70 10.73 -3.76 6.35
C ARG A 70 9.55 -3.85 7.33
N VAL A 71 8.38 -3.35 6.95
CA VAL A 71 7.16 -3.55 7.75
C VAL A 71 6.95 -5.05 8.01
N TRP A 72 6.52 -5.41 9.21
CA TRP A 72 6.16 -6.79 9.53
C TRP A 72 4.92 -7.22 8.74
N SER A 73 4.76 -8.53 8.53
CA SER A 73 3.54 -9.03 7.90
C SER A 73 2.39 -9.08 8.90
N THR A 74 1.23 -8.54 8.53
CA THR A 74 0.03 -8.73 9.37
C THR A 74 -0.43 -10.18 9.23
N SER A 75 -0.75 -10.84 10.35
CA SER A 75 -1.13 -12.26 10.36
C SER A 75 -2.39 -12.47 11.19
N TYR A 76 -3.47 -12.86 10.52
CA TYR A 76 -4.70 -13.39 11.15
C TYR A 76 -4.97 -14.80 10.61
N SER A 77 -6.04 -15.00 9.85
CA SER A 77 -6.28 -16.24 9.08
C SER A 77 -5.38 -16.36 7.85
N VAL A 78 -4.82 -15.24 7.40
CA VAL A 78 -3.89 -15.13 6.27
C VAL A 78 -2.73 -14.20 6.64
N VAL A 79 -1.61 -14.35 5.93
CA VAL A 79 -0.44 -13.48 6.07
C VAL A 79 -0.45 -12.44 4.96
N ASN A 80 -0.28 -11.19 5.36
CA ASN A 80 -0.33 -10.02 4.50
C ASN A 80 1.02 -9.27 4.57
N PRO A 81 1.99 -9.58 3.69
CA PRO A 81 3.33 -9.01 3.78
C PRO A 81 3.52 -7.73 2.95
N GLY A 82 4.62 -7.04 3.28
CA GLY A 82 5.28 -6.07 2.41
C GLY A 82 4.63 -4.68 2.38
N LEU A 83 5.16 -3.82 1.51
CA LEU A 83 4.81 -2.38 1.43
C LEU A 83 3.32 -2.08 1.34
N MET A 84 2.53 -2.99 0.77
CA MET A 84 1.09 -2.85 0.57
C MET A 84 0.28 -3.84 1.43
N GLN A 85 0.91 -4.56 2.37
CA GLN A 85 0.28 -5.58 3.23
C GLN A 85 -0.67 -6.51 2.42
N THR A 86 -0.16 -7.05 1.32
CA THR A 86 -0.99 -7.69 0.30
C THR A 86 -1.52 -9.04 0.76
N HIS A 87 -2.79 -9.34 0.53
CA HIS A 87 -3.37 -10.66 0.83
C HIS A 87 -2.57 -11.82 0.22
N GLN A 88 -1.92 -12.62 1.08
CA GLN A 88 -1.05 -13.74 0.69
C GLN A 88 0.03 -13.35 -0.33
N GLY A 89 0.61 -12.16 -0.17
CA GLY A 89 1.77 -11.71 -0.94
C GLY A 89 2.99 -12.62 -0.76
N THR A 90 3.91 -12.52 -1.71
CA THR A 90 5.18 -13.24 -1.73
C THR A 90 6.39 -12.32 -1.52
N GLY A 91 6.23 -11.02 -1.79
CA GLY A 91 7.24 -10.01 -1.51
C GLY A 91 7.30 -9.62 -0.03
N SER A 92 8.48 -9.69 0.57
CA SER A 92 8.79 -9.09 1.88
C SER A 92 10.29 -8.88 2.04
N CYS A 93 10.67 -7.91 2.87
CA CYS A 93 12.02 -7.79 3.43
C CYS A 93 12.06 -7.99 4.95
N ASN A 94 10.96 -8.46 5.55
CA ASN A 94 10.89 -8.80 6.96
C ASN A 94 10.03 -10.06 7.18
N THR A 95 10.57 -11.03 7.92
CA THR A 95 9.87 -12.29 8.23
C THR A 95 9.07 -12.24 9.54
N ALA A 96 9.06 -11.10 10.24
CA ALA A 96 8.28 -10.91 11.45
C ALA A 96 6.77 -10.91 11.15
N LEU A 97 5.97 -11.43 12.08
CA LEU A 97 4.52 -11.40 12.02
C LEU A 97 3.96 -10.55 13.15
N ALA A 98 2.93 -9.77 12.85
CA ALA A 98 2.20 -9.00 13.84
C ALA A 98 0.68 -9.19 13.72
N ALA A 99 -0.03 -9.07 14.83
CA ALA A 99 -1.48 -8.99 14.89
C ALA A 99 -1.87 -7.86 15.84
N ASN A 100 -2.91 -7.10 15.51
CA ASN A 100 -3.37 -5.95 16.30
C ASN A 100 -2.24 -4.96 16.68
N GLY A 101 -1.30 -4.71 15.76
CA GLY A 101 -0.17 -3.80 15.98
C GLY A 101 0.94 -4.34 16.89
N VAL A 102 0.87 -5.61 17.30
CA VAL A 102 1.86 -6.25 18.18
C VAL A 102 2.57 -7.37 17.45
N VAL A 103 3.91 -7.40 17.50
CA VAL A 103 4.72 -8.50 16.96
C VAL A 103 4.43 -9.78 17.75
N ILE A 104 3.87 -10.77 17.07
CA ILE A 104 3.54 -12.09 17.62
C ILE A 104 4.59 -13.16 17.27
N LYS A 105 5.40 -12.89 16.23
CA LYS A 105 6.54 -13.72 15.85
C LYS A 105 7.69 -12.83 15.43
N GLN A 106 8.80 -12.94 16.13
CA GLN A 106 10.03 -12.26 15.75
C GLN A 106 10.52 -12.78 14.39
N GLY A 107 11.15 -11.88 13.64
CA GLY A 107 11.71 -12.20 12.34
C GLY A 107 13.00 -11.45 12.09
N VAL A 108 13.50 -11.59 10.86
CA VAL A 108 14.73 -10.96 10.41
C VAL A 108 14.37 -9.99 9.29
N ALA A 109 14.80 -8.74 9.45
CA ALA A 109 14.71 -7.74 8.40
C ALA A 109 15.97 -7.76 7.53
N SER A 110 15.79 -7.69 6.22
CA SER A 110 16.89 -7.51 5.26
C SER A 110 17.26 -6.03 5.17
N VAL A 111 18.53 -5.72 5.39
CA VAL A 111 19.08 -4.36 5.31
C VAL A 111 20.36 -4.41 4.46
N PRO A 112 20.35 -3.84 3.24
CA PRO A 112 19.21 -3.23 2.56
C PRO A 112 18.16 -4.27 2.10
N CYS A 113 16.94 -3.80 1.88
CA CYS A 113 15.89 -4.49 1.15
C CYS A 113 16.20 -4.40 -0.35
N SER A 114 16.16 -5.55 -1.05
CA SER A 114 16.52 -5.59 -2.46
C SER A 114 15.45 -4.92 -3.35
N SER A 115 15.88 -4.31 -4.45
CA SER A 115 14.97 -3.75 -5.46
C SER A 115 14.00 -4.80 -6.02
N ALA A 116 14.42 -6.06 -6.12
CA ALA A 116 13.58 -7.18 -6.52
C ALA A 116 12.46 -7.45 -5.50
N SER A 117 12.78 -7.47 -4.20
CA SER A 117 11.79 -7.61 -3.13
C SER A 117 10.82 -6.43 -3.12
N ILE A 118 11.31 -5.20 -3.30
CA ILE A 118 10.47 -3.98 -3.40
C ILE A 118 9.52 -4.09 -4.58
N THR A 119 10.02 -4.49 -5.75
CA THR A 119 9.20 -4.68 -6.95
C THR A 119 8.15 -5.76 -6.74
N GLN A 120 8.50 -6.88 -6.10
CA GLN A 120 7.55 -7.95 -5.80
C GLN A 120 6.44 -7.48 -4.85
N MET A 121 6.78 -6.73 -3.79
CA MET A 121 5.79 -6.19 -2.84
C MET A 121 4.74 -5.31 -3.52
N ILE A 122 5.17 -4.42 -4.43
CA ILE A 122 4.25 -3.57 -5.20
C ILE A 122 3.51 -4.39 -6.26
N SER A 123 4.17 -5.36 -6.90
CA SER A 123 3.56 -6.21 -7.93
C SER A 123 2.42 -7.02 -7.35
N ASP A 124 2.62 -7.65 -6.20
CA ASP A 124 1.58 -8.40 -5.49
C ASP A 124 0.38 -7.51 -5.18
N GLY A 125 0.60 -6.30 -4.65
CA GLY A 125 -0.50 -5.41 -4.28
C GLY A 125 -1.30 -4.88 -5.47
N VAL A 126 -0.65 -4.63 -6.61
CA VAL A 126 -1.30 -4.04 -7.79
C VAL A 126 -1.86 -5.11 -8.74
N LYS A 127 -1.13 -6.20 -8.96
CA LYS A 127 -1.50 -7.30 -9.87
C LYS A 127 -2.21 -8.44 -9.15
N GLY A 128 -2.27 -8.44 -7.83
CA GLY A 128 -2.87 -9.51 -7.03
C GLY A 128 -1.95 -10.70 -6.87
N THR A 129 -2.46 -11.68 -6.14
CA THR A 129 -1.78 -12.95 -5.83
C THR A 129 -2.61 -14.11 -6.39
N ALA A 130 -2.17 -15.34 -6.14
CA ALA A 130 -2.93 -16.53 -6.55
C ALA A 130 -4.32 -16.62 -5.88
N THR A 131 -4.51 -15.94 -4.75
CA THR A 131 -5.69 -16.10 -3.88
C THR A 131 -6.40 -14.79 -3.56
N GLY A 132 -5.85 -13.63 -3.94
CA GLY A 132 -6.44 -12.32 -3.69
C GLY A 132 -6.29 -11.36 -4.87
N PRO A 133 -7.32 -10.56 -5.19
CA PRO A 133 -7.24 -9.54 -6.25
C PRO A 133 -6.31 -8.39 -5.83
N GLY A 134 -5.55 -7.85 -6.78
CA GLY A 134 -4.83 -6.60 -6.61
C GLY A 134 -5.65 -5.41 -7.11
N LEU A 135 -5.07 -4.20 -6.97
CA LEU A 135 -5.74 -2.95 -7.37
C LEU A 135 -6.26 -2.97 -8.81
N SER A 136 -5.51 -3.56 -9.75
CA SER A 136 -5.90 -3.63 -11.16
C SER A 136 -7.17 -4.45 -11.37
N GLN A 137 -7.30 -5.62 -10.72
CA GLN A 137 -8.52 -6.42 -10.78
C GLN A 137 -9.69 -5.72 -10.08
N LEU A 138 -9.45 -5.10 -8.92
CA LEU A 138 -10.49 -4.41 -8.16
C LEU A 138 -11.08 -3.22 -8.93
N LEU A 139 -10.23 -2.40 -9.55
CA LEU A 139 -10.67 -1.27 -10.38
C LEU A 139 -11.48 -1.76 -11.58
N LYS A 140 -11.06 -2.85 -12.24
CA LYS A 140 -11.82 -3.47 -13.33
C LYS A 140 -13.18 -4.01 -12.87
N GLN A 141 -13.22 -4.65 -11.70
CA GLN A 141 -14.46 -5.18 -11.11
C GLN A 141 -15.47 -4.07 -10.79
N ILE A 142 -15.01 -2.95 -10.24
CA ILE A 142 -15.88 -1.82 -9.87
C ILE A 142 -16.36 -1.07 -11.11
N GLY A 143 -15.47 -0.88 -12.09
CA GLY A 143 -15.75 -0.09 -13.29
C GLY A 143 -15.89 1.42 -13.02
N GLY A 144 -16.02 2.18 -14.12
CA GLY A 144 -16.07 3.64 -14.07
C GLY A 144 -14.69 4.29 -13.99
N ASN A 145 -14.69 5.63 -14.02
CA ASN A 145 -13.48 6.46 -14.13
C ASN A 145 -13.55 7.71 -13.22
N THR A 146 -14.34 7.63 -12.15
CA THR A 146 -14.48 8.73 -11.18
C THR A 146 -13.65 8.44 -9.92
N ALA A 147 -13.43 9.45 -9.08
CA ALA A 147 -12.75 9.27 -7.79
C ALA A 147 -13.42 8.18 -6.92
N GLN A 148 -14.75 8.01 -7.04
CA GLN A 148 -15.50 6.99 -6.33
C GLN A 148 -15.03 5.57 -6.67
N THR A 149 -14.61 5.30 -7.92
CA THR A 149 -14.07 4.00 -8.33
C THR A 149 -12.84 3.63 -7.50
N PHE A 150 -11.94 4.59 -7.26
CA PHE A 150 -10.73 4.37 -6.47
C PHE A 150 -11.02 4.17 -4.98
N PHE A 151 -11.96 4.92 -4.41
CA PHE A 151 -12.31 4.78 -2.99
C PHE A 151 -13.03 3.46 -2.70
N ARG A 152 -13.87 3.01 -3.63
CA ARG A 152 -14.47 1.67 -3.60
C ARG A 152 -13.40 0.59 -3.72
N ALA A 153 -12.42 0.76 -4.60
CA ALA A 153 -11.30 -0.19 -4.74
C ALA A 153 -10.46 -0.26 -3.48
N ALA A 154 -10.13 0.88 -2.88
CA ALA A 154 -9.43 0.99 -1.60
C ALA A 154 -10.20 0.27 -0.48
N ARG A 155 -11.53 0.45 -0.39
CA ARG A 155 -12.36 -0.25 0.59
C ARG A 155 -12.30 -1.78 0.42
N ILE A 156 -12.42 -2.27 -0.81
CA ILE A 156 -12.33 -3.72 -1.08
C ILE A 156 -10.92 -4.22 -0.81
N TYR A 157 -9.88 -3.46 -1.14
CA TYR A 157 -8.50 -3.85 -0.85
C TYR A 157 -8.28 -4.06 0.65
N ASN A 158 -8.83 -3.18 1.50
CA ASN A 158 -8.69 -3.28 2.96
C ASN A 158 -9.55 -4.39 3.60
N SER A 159 -10.75 -4.66 3.08
CA SER A 159 -11.76 -5.46 3.79
C SER A 159 -12.39 -6.59 3.00
N GLY A 160 -12.02 -6.76 1.73
CA GLY A 160 -12.56 -7.76 0.82
C GLY A 160 -13.97 -7.48 0.29
N ALA A 161 -14.69 -6.48 0.82
CA ALA A 161 -16.05 -6.19 0.39
C ALA A 161 -16.48 -4.73 0.61
N ILE A 162 -17.51 -4.32 -0.12
CA ILE A 162 -18.28 -3.11 0.19
C ILE A 162 -19.57 -3.56 0.90
N PRO A 163 -19.93 -2.94 2.04
CA PRO A 163 -21.21 -3.18 2.70
C PRO A 163 -22.41 -2.96 1.76
N ALA A 164 -23.53 -3.64 2.02
CA ALA A 164 -24.71 -3.62 1.14
C ALA A 164 -25.33 -2.21 0.98
N ASP A 165 -25.17 -1.35 1.99
CA ASP A 165 -25.62 0.04 1.98
C ASP A 165 -24.65 1.00 1.24
N GLY A 166 -23.51 0.48 0.76
CA GLY A 166 -22.49 1.27 0.06
C GLY A 166 -21.63 2.16 0.98
N ASN A 167 -21.80 2.07 2.31
CA ASN A 167 -21.07 2.90 3.25
C ASN A 167 -19.62 2.42 3.40
N LEU A 168 -18.68 3.16 2.80
CA LEU A 168 -17.25 2.81 2.81
C LEU A 168 -16.60 2.93 4.20
N SER A 169 -17.28 3.56 5.16
CA SER A 169 -16.83 3.72 6.55
C SER A 169 -17.49 2.74 7.52
N ALA A 170 -18.35 1.84 7.05
CA ALA A 170 -19.00 0.88 7.94
C ALA A 170 -17.99 -0.13 8.52
N ALA A 171 -18.41 -0.79 9.60
CA ALA A 171 -17.63 -1.80 10.31
C ALA A 171 -17.11 -2.93 9.39
N GLY A 172 -16.11 -3.67 9.87
CA GLY A 172 -15.43 -4.72 9.09
C GLY A 172 -14.24 -4.23 8.25
N ALA A 173 -13.85 -2.96 8.43
CA ALA A 173 -12.63 -2.36 7.87
C ALA A 173 -12.15 -1.24 8.80
N THR A 174 -10.98 -0.68 8.54
CA THR A 174 -10.61 0.61 9.12
C THR A 174 -11.57 1.68 8.58
N ALA A 175 -12.42 2.24 9.44
CA ALA A 175 -13.53 3.12 9.03
C ALA A 175 -13.07 4.36 8.23
N SER A 176 -11.86 4.84 8.47
CA SER A 176 -11.26 5.97 7.78
C SER A 176 -10.50 5.60 6.50
N TYR A 177 -10.36 4.32 6.15
CA TYR A 177 -9.43 3.89 5.10
C TYR A 177 -9.65 4.60 3.75
N ALA A 178 -10.90 4.64 3.27
CA ALA A 178 -11.23 5.29 2.01
C ALA A 178 -11.01 6.82 2.06
N SER A 179 -11.34 7.47 3.18
CA SER A 179 -11.11 8.91 3.37
C SER A 179 -9.62 9.24 3.54
N ASP A 180 -8.85 8.39 4.20
CA ASP A 180 -7.41 8.59 4.39
C ASP A 180 -6.66 8.44 3.06
N VAL A 181 -7.07 7.47 2.23
CA VAL A 181 -6.57 7.32 0.85
C VAL A 181 -6.96 8.53 0.00
N ALA A 182 -8.17 9.06 0.15
CA ALA A 182 -8.58 10.29 -0.52
C ALA A 182 -7.71 11.49 -0.12
N ASN A 183 -7.43 11.66 1.18
CA ASN A 183 -6.57 12.73 1.69
C ASN A 183 -5.14 12.61 1.17
N LYS A 184 -4.58 11.40 1.14
CA LYS A 184 -3.25 11.14 0.57
C LYS A 184 -3.18 11.49 -0.91
N LEU A 185 -4.22 11.18 -1.68
CA LEU A 185 -4.31 11.56 -3.09
C LEU A 185 -4.38 13.08 -3.30
N CYS A 186 -4.89 13.82 -2.33
CA CYS A 186 -4.87 15.29 -2.30
C CYS A 186 -3.54 15.88 -1.79
N GLY A 187 -2.54 15.05 -1.47
CA GLY A 187 -1.24 15.50 -0.96
C GLY A 187 -1.20 15.78 0.54
N ILE A 188 -2.28 15.48 1.26
CA ILE A 188 -2.33 15.60 2.71
C ILE A 188 -1.78 14.30 3.30
N VAL A 189 -0.62 14.39 3.96
CA VAL A 189 -0.05 13.32 4.77
C VAL A 189 -0.47 13.59 6.22
N PRO A 190 -1.40 12.83 6.81
CA PRO A 190 -1.65 12.93 8.25
C PRO A 190 -0.38 12.48 8.96
N THR A 191 0.12 13.35 9.85
CA THR A 191 1.21 13.06 10.80
C THR A 191 0.80 12.06 11.85
#